data_AF-A0A0F0CJG1-F1
#
_entry.id   AF-A0A0F0CJG1-F1
#
_cell.length_a   1.000
_cell.length_b   1.000
_cell.length_c   1.000
_cell.angle_alpha   90.00
_cell.angle_beta   90.00
_cell.angle_gamma   90.00
#
_symmetry.space_group_name_H-M   'P 1'
#
loop_
_entity.id
_entity.type
_entity.pdbx_description
1 polymer ?
#
loop_
_entity_poly.entity_id
_entity_poly.type
_entity_poly.pdbx_seq_one_letter_code
_entity_poly.pdbx_strand_id
1 'polypeptide(L)'
;MENEKSEQQEKNMEDRKCKICSKSFVPNKYRPNQEICSSLECQYQRQLMNMREWRTANPNYFKYKEAHDDTWKQSCRERSLDWRKKHRDYLQLYREANKERHRTYMREYMRQYRQKQKEGENTEPEKPETPPAGTQ
;
A
#
# COMPACT_ATOMS: atom_id res chain seq x y z
N MET A 1 43.98 1.98 -29.36
CA MET A 1 42.59 2.38 -29.69
C MET A 1 41.55 1.91 -28.66
N GLU A 2 41.94 1.42 -27.47
CA GLU A 2 40.99 1.05 -26.40
C GLU A 2 40.90 2.10 -25.27
N ASN A 3 41.91 2.98 -25.15
CA ASN A 3 41.97 4.03 -24.12
C ASN A 3 41.11 5.27 -24.40
N GLU A 4 40.65 5.48 -25.64
CA GLU A 4 39.85 6.67 -26.01
C GLU A 4 38.35 6.50 -25.67
N LYS A 5 37.87 5.25 -25.51
CA LYS A 5 36.47 4.97 -25.13
C LYS A 5 36.22 5.12 -23.62
N SER A 6 37.24 5.00 -22.78
CA SER A 6 37.14 5.25 -21.33
C SER A 6 37.08 6.74 -21.00
N GLU A 7 37.79 7.59 -21.74
CA GLU A 7 37.78 9.05 -21.53
C GLU A 7 36.47 9.72 -21.97
N GLN A 8 35.70 9.07 -22.85
CA GLN A 8 34.42 9.60 -23.33
C GLN A 8 33.23 9.26 -22.42
N GLN A 9 33.42 8.40 -21.40
CA GLN A 9 32.40 8.10 -20.38
C GLN A 9 32.52 8.96 -19.10
N GLU A 10 33.57 9.78 -18.97
CA GLU A 10 33.66 10.79 -17.90
C GLU A 10 32.93 12.10 -18.25
N LYS A 11 32.42 12.20 -19.49
CA LYS A 11 31.68 13.38 -19.94
C LYS A 11 30.28 13.42 -19.33
N ASN A 12 30.16 14.32 -18.36
CA ASN A 12 28.95 14.92 -17.80
C ASN A 12 28.24 14.16 -16.67
N MET A 13 28.98 13.86 -15.59
CA MET A 13 28.42 13.83 -14.24
C MET A 13 28.16 15.28 -13.76
N GLU A 14 27.41 16.05 -14.57
CA GLU A 14 27.05 17.43 -14.25
C GLU A 14 26.13 17.46 -13.05
N ASP A 15 26.27 18.48 -12.21
CA ASP A 15 25.39 18.70 -11.08
C ASP A 15 23.95 18.91 -11.55
N ARG A 16 23.06 18.00 -11.14
CA ARG A 16 21.63 18.06 -11.45
C ARG A 16 20.84 18.47 -10.21
N LYS A 17 19.66 19.05 -10.41
CA LYS A 17 18.72 19.34 -9.32
C LYS A 17 17.75 18.18 -9.14
N CYS A 18 17.59 17.73 -7.89
CA CYS A 18 16.63 16.69 -7.55
C CYS A 18 15.19 17.16 -7.79
N LYS A 19 14.37 16.38 -8.49
CA LYS A 19 12.94 16.72 -8.69
C LYS A 19 12.10 16.79 -7.40
N ILE A 20 12.53 16.15 -6.31
CA ILE A 20 11.78 16.10 -5.05
C ILE A 20 12.22 17.18 -4.07
N CYS A 21 13.52 17.29 -3.78
CA CYS A 21 14.03 18.23 -2.77
C CYS A 21 14.76 19.45 -3.36
N SER A 22 14.88 19.55 -4.68
CA SER A 22 15.53 20.64 -5.42
C SER A 22 17.03 20.86 -5.10
N LYS A 23 17.63 20.03 -4.25
CA LYS A 23 19.07 20.06 -3.94
C LYS A 23 19.88 19.62 -5.15
N SER A 24 21.05 20.24 -5.34
CA SER A 24 22.05 19.77 -6.29
C SER A 24 22.58 18.40 -5.87
N PHE A 25 22.78 17.52 -6.85
CA PHE A 25 23.38 16.21 -6.64
C PHE A 25 24.09 15.74 -7.91
N VAL A 26 25.12 14.93 -7.71
CA VAL A 26 25.81 14.24 -8.80
C VAL A 26 25.09 12.90 -9.06
N PRO A 27 24.65 12.62 -10.30
CA PRO A 27 24.07 11.34 -10.68
C PRO A 27 24.99 10.15 -10.37
N ASN A 28 24.43 8.96 -10.20
CA ASN A 28 25.25 7.75 -10.08
C ASN A 28 25.89 7.41 -11.46
N LYS A 29 27.16 7.00 -11.47
CA LYS A 29 27.88 6.53 -12.66
C LYS A 29 27.10 5.50 -13.49
N TYR A 30 26.37 4.59 -12.84
CA TYR A 30 25.58 3.55 -13.52
C TYR A 30 24.19 4.01 -13.95
N ARG A 31 23.75 5.19 -13.52
CA ARG A 31 22.47 5.80 -13.88
C ARG A 31 22.66 7.31 -14.14
N PRO A 32 23.34 7.68 -15.24
CA PRO A 32 23.58 9.10 -15.58
C PRO A 32 22.27 9.89 -15.75
N ASN A 33 21.19 9.21 -16.16
CA ASN A 33 19.87 9.80 -16.33
C ASN A 33 19.09 9.97 -15.02
N GLN A 34 19.73 9.82 -13.85
CA GLN A 34 19.08 9.98 -12.55
C GLN A 34 18.53 11.41 -12.38
N GLU A 35 17.24 11.53 -12.09
CA GLU A 35 16.54 12.81 -11.90
C GLU A 35 16.29 13.17 -10.43
N ILE A 36 16.45 12.19 -9.55
CA ILE A 36 16.15 12.27 -8.12
C ILE A 36 17.38 11.84 -7.34
N CYS A 37 17.81 12.63 -6.36
CA CYS A 37 19.01 12.36 -5.58
C CYS A 37 18.91 11.08 -4.74
N SER A 38 20.06 10.65 -4.21
CA SER A 38 20.18 9.41 -3.43
C SER A 38 19.85 9.56 -1.95
N SER A 39 19.24 10.66 -1.50
CA SER A 39 18.83 10.78 -0.10
C SER A 39 17.67 9.82 0.21
N LEU A 40 17.64 9.24 1.40
CA LEU A 40 16.64 8.25 1.80
C LEU A 40 15.20 8.75 1.58
N GLU A 41 14.93 10.00 1.98
CA GLU A 41 13.62 10.61 1.79
C GLU A 41 13.23 10.69 0.30
N CYS A 42 14.13 11.17 -0.55
CA CYS A 42 13.85 11.27 -1.99
C CYS A 42 13.75 9.90 -2.68
N GLN A 43 14.50 8.90 -2.21
CA GLN A 43 14.37 7.53 -2.69
C GLN A 43 12.99 6.94 -2.34
N TYR A 44 12.53 7.17 -1.11
CA TYR A 44 11.22 6.70 -0.66
C TYR A 44 10.09 7.37 -1.45
N GLN A 45 10.14 8.69 -1.61
CA GLN A 45 9.16 9.42 -2.43
C GLN A 45 9.16 8.94 -3.90
N ARG A 46 10.34 8.72 -4.49
CA ARG A 46 10.46 8.13 -5.83
C ARG A 46 9.79 6.75 -5.92
N GLN A 47 9.99 5.91 -4.92
CA GLN A 47 9.35 4.60 -4.86
C GLN A 47 7.82 4.71 -4.83
N LEU A 48 7.28 5.63 -4.02
CA LEU A 48 5.83 5.87 -3.95
C LEU A 48 5.26 6.39 -5.28
N MET A 49 5.95 7.34 -5.93
CA MET A 49 5.55 7.87 -7.24
C MET A 49 5.54 6.76 -8.29
N ASN A 50 6.63 5.99 -8.41
CA ASN A 50 6.73 4.88 -9.34
C ASN A 50 5.62 3.84 -9.09
N MET A 51 5.30 3.57 -7.81
CA MET A 51 4.24 2.64 -7.47
C MET A 51 2.86 3.17 -7.84
N ARG A 52 2.61 4.46 -7.67
CA ARG A 52 1.37 5.10 -8.10
C ARG A 52 1.22 5.02 -9.62
N GLU A 53 2.23 5.43 -10.37
CA GLU A 53 2.23 5.38 -11.84
C GLU A 53 2.01 3.97 -12.35
N TRP A 54 2.72 2.99 -11.77
CA TRP A 54 2.56 1.60 -12.13
C TRP A 54 1.13 1.09 -11.85
N ARG A 55 0.53 1.43 -10.70
CA ARG A 55 -0.86 1.05 -10.39
C ARG A 55 -1.86 1.69 -11.33
N THR A 56 -1.66 2.95 -11.71
CA THR A 56 -2.51 3.64 -12.69
C THR A 56 -2.43 2.99 -14.07
N ALA A 57 -1.23 2.60 -14.50
CA ALA A 57 -1.02 1.87 -15.76
C ALA A 57 -1.52 0.41 -15.71
N ASN A 58 -1.59 -0.17 -14.51
CA ASN A 58 -1.92 -1.59 -14.29
C ASN A 58 -3.13 -1.77 -13.32
N PRO A 59 -4.31 -1.20 -13.63
CA PRO A 59 -5.44 -1.13 -12.69
C PRO A 59 -6.04 -2.51 -12.37
N ASN A 60 -5.88 -3.50 -13.25
CA ASN A 60 -6.45 -4.84 -13.11
C ASN A 60 -5.42 -5.93 -12.82
N TYR A 61 -4.16 -5.56 -12.59
CA TYR A 61 -3.08 -6.53 -12.38
C TYR A 61 -3.37 -7.53 -11.24
N PHE A 62 -3.98 -7.04 -10.15
CA PHE A 62 -4.34 -7.88 -9.01
C PHE A 62 -5.68 -8.61 -9.19
N LYS A 63 -6.57 -8.11 -10.07
CA LYS A 63 -7.93 -8.66 -10.25
C LYS A 63 -7.95 -9.91 -11.13
N TYR A 64 -7.00 -10.05 -12.05
CA TYR A 64 -6.96 -11.19 -12.98
C TYR A 64 -6.83 -12.54 -12.25
N LYS A 65 -5.91 -12.64 -11.29
CA LYS A 65 -5.73 -13.85 -10.47
C LYS A 65 -6.92 -14.12 -9.55
N GLU A 66 -7.56 -13.08 -9.03
CA GLU A 66 -8.71 -13.23 -8.15
C GLU A 66 -9.96 -13.73 -8.88
N ALA A 67 -10.15 -13.34 -10.14
CA ALA A 67 -11.33 -13.71 -10.93
C ALA A 67 -11.22 -15.09 -11.60
N HIS A 68 -10.03 -15.52 -12.02
CA HIS A 68 -9.88 -16.71 -12.89
C HIS A 68 -9.21 -17.92 -12.21
N ASP A 69 -8.69 -17.76 -10.99
CA ASP A 69 -7.95 -18.82 -10.30
C ASP A 69 -8.60 -19.17 -8.95
N ASP A 70 -9.39 -20.23 -8.93
CA ASP A 70 -10.00 -20.72 -7.69
C ASP A 70 -8.95 -21.26 -6.70
N THR A 71 -7.78 -21.69 -7.18
CA THR A 71 -6.67 -22.12 -6.31
C THR A 71 -6.07 -20.93 -5.56
N TRP A 72 -6.08 -19.73 -6.18
CA TRP A 72 -5.65 -18.49 -5.53
C TRP A 72 -6.55 -18.13 -4.33
N LYS A 73 -7.87 -18.21 -4.50
CA LYS A 73 -8.84 -17.96 -3.41
C LYS A 73 -8.62 -18.95 -2.26
N GLN A 74 -8.46 -20.23 -2.59
CA GLN A 74 -8.22 -21.27 -1.61
C GLN A 74 -6.90 -21.05 -0.86
N SER A 75 -5.80 -20.73 -1.57
CA SER A 75 -4.50 -20.43 -0.96
C SER A 75 -4.57 -19.20 -0.04
N CYS A 76 -5.29 -18.15 -0.43
CA CYS A 76 -5.50 -16.98 0.42
C CYS A 76 -6.28 -17.34 1.70
N ARG A 77 -7.32 -18.17 1.59
CA ARG A 77 -8.08 -18.67 2.75
C ARG A 77 -7.19 -19.48 3.69
N GLU A 78 -6.42 -20.43 3.16
CA GLU A 78 -5.50 -21.27 3.94
C GLU A 78 -4.43 -20.44 4.64
N ARG A 79 -3.82 -19.49 3.92
CA ARG A 79 -2.83 -18.57 4.49
C ARG A 79 -3.41 -17.72 5.61
N SER A 80 -4.65 -17.23 5.45
CA SER A 80 -5.34 -16.49 6.51
C SER A 80 -5.60 -17.37 7.74
N LEU A 81 -6.03 -18.62 7.54
CA LEU A 81 -6.25 -19.58 8.63
C LEU A 81 -4.94 -19.92 9.35
N ASP A 82 -3.87 -20.19 8.63
CA ASP A 82 -2.56 -20.50 9.19
C ASP A 82 -2.01 -19.31 9.99
N TRP A 83 -2.14 -18.09 9.47
CA TRP A 83 -1.75 -16.90 10.20
C TRP A 83 -2.54 -16.75 11.51
N ARG A 84 -3.86 -16.97 11.49
CA ARG A 84 -4.71 -16.91 12.71
C ARG A 84 -4.35 -18.00 13.72
N LYS A 85 -3.95 -19.20 13.25
CA LYS A 85 -3.47 -20.29 14.12
C LYS A 85 -2.17 -19.91 14.81
N LYS A 86 -1.21 -19.32 14.08
CA LYS A 86 0.09 -18.89 14.60
C LYS A 86 0.00 -17.65 15.50
N HIS A 87 -0.96 -16.76 15.24
CA HIS A 87 -1.09 -15.46 15.93
C HIS A 87 -2.33 -15.41 16.84
N ARG A 88 -2.61 -16.51 17.53
CA ARG A 88 -3.77 -16.60 18.43
C ARG A 88 -3.72 -15.59 19.56
N ASP A 89 -2.57 -15.42 20.19
CA ASP A 89 -2.40 -14.54 21.35
C ASP A 89 -2.53 -13.07 20.94
N TYR A 90 -1.97 -12.71 19.78
CA TYR A 90 -2.17 -11.40 19.17
C TYR A 90 -3.66 -11.12 18.94
N LEU A 91 -4.42 -12.07 18.39
CA LEU A 91 -5.85 -11.90 18.17
C LEU A 91 -6.63 -11.72 19.48
N GLN A 92 -6.21 -12.40 20.54
CA GLN A 92 -6.82 -12.26 21.86
C GLN A 92 -6.57 -10.85 22.42
N LEU A 93 -5.32 -10.40 22.45
CA LEU A 93 -4.95 -9.07 22.91
C LEU A 93 -5.64 -7.97 22.08
N TYR A 94 -5.70 -8.16 20.75
CA TYR A 94 -6.39 -7.23 19.86
C TYR A 94 -7.89 -7.14 20.18
N ARG A 95 -8.56 -8.28 20.40
CA ARG A 95 -9.99 -8.31 20.78
C ARG A 95 -10.24 -7.65 22.12
N GLU A 96 -9.36 -7.85 23.09
CA GLU A 96 -9.46 -7.24 24.42
C GLU A 96 -9.28 -5.72 24.34
N ALA A 97 -8.23 -5.26 23.65
CA ALA A 97 -7.95 -3.84 23.46
C ALA A 97 -9.05 -3.10 22.68
N ASN A 98 -9.71 -3.77 21.73
CA ASN A 98 -10.75 -3.16 20.89
C ASN A 98 -12.18 -3.47 21.36
N LYS A 99 -12.36 -4.12 22.52
CA LYS A 99 -13.67 -4.59 23.00
C LYS A 99 -14.69 -3.47 23.16
N GLU A 100 -14.28 -2.33 23.72
CA GLU A 100 -15.20 -1.21 23.96
C GLU A 100 -15.57 -0.49 22.66
N ARG A 101 -14.58 -0.26 21.78
CA ARG A 101 -14.83 0.30 20.44
C ARG A 101 -15.83 -0.56 19.66
N HIS A 102 -15.66 -1.89 19.71
CA HIS A 102 -16.56 -2.83 19.07
C HIS A 102 -17.98 -2.78 19.66
N ARG A 103 -18.12 -2.64 20.98
CA ARG A 103 -19.44 -2.48 21.63
C ARG A 103 -20.16 -1.22 21.20
N THR A 104 -19.46 -0.08 21.15
CA THR A 104 -20.03 1.18 20.70
C THR A 104 -20.45 1.11 19.23
N TYR A 105 -19.58 0.57 18.38
CA TYR A 105 -19.89 0.28 16.98
C TYR A 105 -21.16 -0.56 16.83
N MET A 106 -21.26 -1.70 17.53
CA MET A 106 -22.43 -2.58 17.45
C MET A 106 -23.70 -1.89 17.97
N ARG A 107 -23.60 -1.05 19.00
CA ARG A 107 -24.74 -0.29 19.54
C ARG A 107 -25.27 0.71 18.51
N GLU A 108 -24.39 1.45 17.85
CA GLU A 108 -24.75 2.43 16.81
C GLU A 108 -25.29 1.73 15.56
N TYR A 109 -24.62 0.68 15.10
CA TYR A 109 -25.08 -0.15 13.99
C TYR A 109 -26.50 -0.68 14.23
N MET A 110 -26.77 -1.26 15.41
CA MET A 110 -28.10 -1.77 15.75
C MET A 110 -29.15 -0.67 15.94
N ARG A 111 -28.73 0.56 16.25
CA ARG A 111 -29.64 1.72 16.31
C ARG A 111 -30.06 2.12 14.90
N GLN A 112 -29.09 2.27 14.00
CA GLN A 112 -29.33 2.60 12.58
C GLN A 112 -30.17 1.52 11.90
N TYR A 113 -29.87 0.24 12.14
CA TYR A 113 -30.64 -0.87 11.61
C TYR A 113 -32.12 -0.80 12.00
N ARG A 114 -32.42 -0.53 13.28
CA ARG A 114 -33.80 -0.38 13.77
C ARG A 114 -34.51 0.86 13.22
N GLN A 115 -33.79 1.94 12.96
CA GLN A 115 -34.34 3.14 12.32
C GLN A 115 -34.76 2.84 10.89
N LYS A 116 -33.87 2.23 10.08
CA LYS A 116 -34.18 1.81 8.71
C LYS A 116 -35.37 0.84 8.62
N GLN A 117 -35.45 -0.12 9.54
CA GLN A 117 -36.58 -1.05 9.63
C GLN A 117 -37.92 -0.35 9.95
N LYS A 118 -37.91 0.75 10.73
CA LYS A 118 -39.11 1.55 11.01
C LYS A 118 -39.53 2.43 9.84
N GLU A 119 -38.56 2.86 9.02
CA GLU A 119 -38.78 3.72 7.85
C GLU A 119 -39.24 2.92 6.61
N GLY A 120 -39.34 1.60 6.71
CA GLY A 120 -39.83 0.74 5.62
C GLY A 120 -38.84 0.61 4.45
N GLU A 121 -37.61 1.10 4.62
CA GLU A 121 -36.53 0.89 3.65
C GLU A 121 -36.04 -0.57 3.74
N ASN A 122 -36.38 -1.36 2.73
CA ASN A 122 -35.88 -2.73 2.52
C ASN A 122 -34.43 -2.74 2.01
N THR A 123 -33.58 -1.88 2.57
CA THR A 123 -32.18 -1.74 2.19
C THR A 123 -31.32 -2.15 3.38
N GLU A 124 -30.58 -3.26 3.21
CA GLU A 124 -29.61 -3.73 4.20
C GLU A 124 -28.71 -2.56 4.63
N PRO A 125 -28.49 -2.32 5.94
CA PRO A 125 -27.67 -1.19 6.37
C PRO A 125 -26.26 -1.37 5.80
N GLU A 126 -25.84 -0.42 4.97
CA GLU A 126 -24.47 -0.35 4.48
C GLU A 126 -23.53 -0.44 5.68
N LYS A 127 -22.67 -1.46 5.67
CA LYS A 127 -21.80 -1.77 6.80
C LYS A 127 -20.88 -0.56 7.00
N PRO A 128 -20.94 0.15 8.16
CA PRO A 128 -20.10 1.32 8.35
C PRO A 128 -18.65 0.88 8.20
N GLU A 129 -17.89 1.65 7.41
CA GLU A 129 -16.49 1.35 7.10
C GLU A 129 -15.75 1.01 8.40
N THR A 130 -15.08 -0.14 8.42
CA THR A 130 -14.26 -0.52 9.56
C THR A 130 -13.21 0.59 9.75
N PRO A 131 -13.13 1.23 10.93
CA PRO A 131 -12.12 2.25 11.14
C PRO A 131 -10.75 1.64 10.87
N PRO A 132 -9.85 2.36 10.16
CA PRO A 132 -8.57 1.81 9.73
C PRO A 132 -7.90 1.18 10.94
N ALA A 133 -7.46 -0.08 10.79
CA ALA A 133 -6.60 -0.70 11.76
C ALA A 133 -5.39 0.23 11.91
N GLY A 134 -5.24 0.84 13.09
CA GLY A 134 -4.18 1.80 13.36
C GLY A 134 -2.86 1.21 12.90
N THR A 135 -2.30 1.78 11.84
CA THR A 135 -0.93 1.55 11.42
C THR A 135 -0.07 2.07 12.57
N GLN A 136 0.81 1.21 13.08
CA GLN A 136 1.83 1.58 14.07
C GLN A 136 2.74 2.69 13.54
#